data_AF-A0A969N825-F1
#
_entry.id   AF-A0A969N825-F1
#
_cell.length_a   1.000
_cell.length_b   1.000
_cell.length_c   1.000
_cell.angle_alpha   90.00
_cell.angle_beta   90.00
_cell.angle_gamma   90.00
#
_symmetry.space_group_name_H-M   'P 1'
#
loop_
_entity.id
_entity.type
_entity.pdbx_description
1 polymer ?
#
loop_
_entity_poly.entity_id
_entity_poly.type
_entity_poly.pdbx_seq_one_letter_code
_entity_poly.pdbx_strand_id
1 'polypeptide(L)'
;MTKKADIGSKRLISRDPQAWSRWVTGLSDVQALDTLSSEFQWVSRESDVLIKVHSPEHGPFLLLNELQLHYSSRMPRRMTAYAALRRERYNLPVFPSLINILPPKSAKSIPDHYESSFLGLVARQDYKTINLWEVEAEKVFREGLSGLLPFVPVLKDGGSEAVVQRAVQELRRDPQLEEFEPLLAFFAGFVLELPLVQEIMRWDMTVLRESPWYEQILQEGEQKGIQEGLQAGDPRRDPTGCCEYA
;
A
#
# COMPACT_ATOMS: atom_id res chain seq x y z
N MET A 1 14.06 13.76 -32.91
CA MET A 1 15.21 14.69 -33.02
C MET A 1 15.69 15.04 -31.61
N THR A 2 16.60 14.24 -31.05
CA THR A 2 17.23 14.50 -29.75
C THR A 2 18.21 15.66 -29.94
N LYS A 3 17.86 16.83 -29.37
CA LYS A 3 18.51 18.12 -29.65
C LYS A 3 20.00 18.09 -29.30
N LYS A 4 20.87 18.36 -30.28
CA LYS A 4 22.33 18.52 -30.14
C LYS A 4 22.75 19.45 -28.98
N ALA A 5 21.91 20.42 -28.60
CA ALA A 5 22.15 21.33 -27.48
C ALA A 5 22.21 20.62 -26.11
N ASP A 6 21.41 19.57 -25.92
CA ASP A 6 21.30 18.84 -24.65
C ASP A 6 22.60 18.06 -24.31
N ILE A 7 23.32 17.62 -25.35
CA ILE A 7 24.58 16.89 -25.21
C ILE A 7 25.73 17.81 -24.75
N GLY A 8 25.75 19.06 -25.23
CA GLY A 8 26.79 20.04 -24.90
C GLY A 8 26.71 20.49 -23.44
N SER A 9 25.52 20.83 -22.96
CA SER A 9 25.29 21.29 -21.59
C SER A 9 25.51 20.19 -20.55
N LYS A 10 25.04 18.96 -20.81
CA LYS A 10 25.29 17.82 -19.91
C LYS A 10 26.78 17.53 -19.75
N ARG A 11 27.54 17.57 -20.86
CA ARG A 11 29.01 17.39 -20.83
C ARG A 11 29.74 18.49 -20.05
N LEU A 12 29.23 19.72 -20.07
CA LEU A 12 29.83 20.82 -19.30
C LEU A 12 29.65 20.60 -17.79
N ILE A 13 28.46 20.19 -17.36
CA ILE A 13 28.17 19.88 -15.95
C ILE A 13 29.04 18.71 -15.47
N SER A 14 29.20 17.67 -16.29
CA SER A 14 30.02 16.50 -15.95
C SER A 14 31.53 16.77 -15.96
N ARG A 15 32.01 17.93 -16.45
CA ARG A 15 33.44 18.25 -16.54
C ARG A 15 34.05 18.65 -15.20
N ASP A 16 33.29 19.35 -14.36
CA ASP A 16 33.68 19.73 -13.00
C ASP A 16 32.46 19.63 -12.07
N PRO A 17 32.07 18.40 -11.69
CA PRO A 17 30.90 18.18 -10.82
C PRO A 17 31.08 18.82 -9.44
N GLN A 18 32.32 19.00 -8.99
CA GLN A 18 32.65 19.60 -7.70
C GLN A 18 32.35 21.11 -7.68
N ALA A 19 32.89 21.86 -8.63
CA ALA A 19 32.61 23.30 -8.73
C ALA A 19 31.14 23.57 -9.02
N TRP A 20 30.52 22.75 -9.89
CA TRP A 20 29.10 22.85 -10.19
C TRP A 20 28.22 22.66 -8.95
N SER A 21 28.49 21.61 -8.16
CA SER A 21 27.72 21.31 -6.95
C SER A 21 27.81 22.44 -5.92
N ARG A 22 29.01 22.99 -5.70
CA ARG A 22 29.20 24.15 -4.79
C ARG A 22 28.45 25.39 -5.27
N TRP A 23 28.48 25.67 -6.56
CA TRP A 23 27.80 26.83 -7.14
C TRP A 23 26.28 26.72 -7.06
N VAL A 24 25.69 25.58 -7.46
CA VAL A 24 24.22 25.39 -7.47
C VAL A 24 23.65 25.36 -6.05
N THR A 25 24.36 24.75 -5.10
CA THR A 25 23.89 24.66 -3.70
C THR A 25 24.23 25.88 -2.86
N GLY A 26 25.19 26.70 -3.30
CA GLY A 26 25.75 27.81 -2.51
C GLY A 26 26.64 27.37 -1.34
N LEU A 27 26.92 26.07 -1.21
CA LEU A 27 27.71 25.50 -0.10
C LEU A 27 29.16 25.27 -0.54
N SER A 28 30.11 25.81 0.22
CA SER A 28 31.54 25.67 -0.08
C SER A 28 32.12 24.29 0.25
N ASP A 29 31.47 23.54 1.13
CA ASP A 29 31.93 22.28 1.70
C ASP A 29 31.30 21.02 1.07
N VAL A 30 30.33 21.18 0.17
CA VAL A 30 29.77 20.05 -0.62
C VAL A 30 30.88 19.35 -1.38
N GLN A 31 30.87 18.02 -1.39
CA GLN A 31 31.81 17.18 -2.14
C GLN A 31 31.04 16.34 -3.16
N ALA A 32 31.47 16.36 -4.42
CA ALA A 32 30.94 15.49 -5.46
C ALA A 32 31.51 14.08 -5.26
N LEU A 33 30.65 13.12 -4.90
CA LEU A 33 31.05 11.74 -4.62
C LEU A 33 31.04 10.89 -5.90
N ASP A 34 29.90 10.85 -6.59
CA ASP A 34 29.70 10.03 -7.79
C ASP A 34 28.79 10.74 -8.80
N THR A 35 28.92 10.38 -10.07
CA THR A 35 27.92 10.71 -11.10
C THR A 35 27.02 9.49 -11.32
N LEU A 36 25.78 9.57 -10.84
CA LEU A 36 24.80 8.50 -10.98
C LEU A 36 24.20 8.48 -12.38
N SER A 37 23.76 7.30 -12.84
CA SER A 37 23.03 7.17 -14.09
C SER A 37 21.72 7.96 -14.04
N SER A 38 21.43 8.71 -15.09
CA SER A 38 20.12 9.38 -15.27
C SER A 38 19.05 8.42 -15.79
N GLU A 39 19.42 7.21 -16.21
CA GLU A 39 18.48 6.19 -16.66
C GLU A 39 17.89 5.45 -15.46
N PHE A 40 16.62 5.70 -15.18
CA PHE A 40 15.88 5.01 -14.13
C PHE A 40 15.02 3.90 -14.76
N GLN A 41 15.38 2.63 -14.50
CA GLN A 41 14.48 1.51 -14.74
C GLN A 41 13.61 1.31 -13.49
N TRP A 42 12.37 1.78 -13.54
CA TRP A 42 11.44 1.57 -12.44
C TRP A 42 10.77 0.21 -12.60
N VAL A 43 11.05 -0.72 -11.67
CA VAL A 43 10.27 -1.97 -11.57
C VAL A 43 8.93 -1.59 -10.95
N SER A 44 7.96 -1.30 -11.81
CA SER A 44 6.55 -1.25 -11.43
C SER A 44 6.24 -2.54 -10.67
N ARG A 45 5.97 -2.44 -9.37
CA ARG A 45 5.20 -3.49 -8.72
C ARG A 45 3.77 -3.32 -9.21
N GLU A 46 3.17 -4.40 -9.69
CA GLU A 46 1.87 -4.45 -10.37
C GLU A 46 0.67 -4.04 -9.49
N SER A 47 0.86 -3.57 -8.25
CA SER A 47 -0.20 -3.41 -7.25
C SER A 47 -0.98 -2.10 -7.30
N ASP A 48 -0.61 -1.14 -8.16
CA ASP A 48 -1.28 0.16 -8.20
C ASP A 48 -2.51 0.12 -9.15
N VAL A 49 -3.74 0.13 -8.62
CA VAL A 49 -4.94 0.25 -9.44
C VAL A 49 -5.12 1.71 -9.84
N LEU A 50 -4.76 2.02 -11.09
CA LEU A 50 -4.89 3.35 -11.67
C LEU A 50 -6.15 3.47 -12.54
N ILE A 51 -7.09 4.31 -12.11
CA ILE A 51 -8.37 4.51 -12.81
C ILE A 51 -8.40 5.93 -13.37
N LYS A 52 -8.68 6.07 -14.66
CA LYS A 52 -9.00 7.38 -15.26
C LYS A 52 -10.49 7.65 -15.07
N VAL A 53 -10.81 8.74 -14.39
CA VAL A 53 -12.17 9.16 -14.08
C VAL A 53 -12.44 10.56 -14.61
N HIS A 54 -13.71 10.95 -14.63
CA HIS A 54 -14.14 12.27 -15.04
C HIS A 54 -15.15 12.83 -14.03
N SER A 55 -15.01 14.11 -13.71
CA SER A 55 -16.01 14.90 -12.98
C SER A 55 -16.42 16.11 -13.84
N PRO A 56 -17.70 16.49 -13.87
CA PRO A 56 -18.13 17.73 -14.52
C PRO A 56 -17.38 18.99 -14.02
N GLU A 57 -17.04 19.02 -12.72
CA GLU A 57 -16.36 20.16 -12.10
C GLU A 57 -14.85 20.18 -12.36
N HIS A 58 -14.20 19.01 -12.34
CA HIS A 58 -12.73 18.91 -12.35
C HIS A 58 -12.16 18.38 -13.67
N GLY A 59 -13.00 17.97 -14.62
CA GLY A 59 -12.57 17.33 -15.85
C GLY A 59 -12.00 15.92 -15.63
N PRO A 60 -11.17 15.41 -16.56
CA PRO A 60 -10.53 14.11 -16.41
C PRO A 60 -9.37 14.13 -15.40
N PHE A 61 -9.29 13.13 -14.53
CA PHE A 61 -8.19 12.94 -13.59
C PHE A 61 -7.95 11.45 -13.32
N LEU A 62 -6.86 11.14 -12.61
CA LEU A 62 -6.47 9.78 -12.27
C LEU A 62 -6.70 9.52 -10.77
N LEU A 63 -7.41 8.44 -10.44
CA LEU A 63 -7.41 7.83 -9.12
C LEU A 63 -6.27 6.82 -9.06
N LEU A 64 -5.27 7.10 -8.24
CA LEU A 64 -4.17 6.18 -7.98
C LEU A 64 -4.45 5.49 -6.64
N ASN A 65 -4.87 4.23 -6.68
CA ASN A 65 -5.15 3.45 -5.48
C ASN A 65 -3.99 2.50 -5.20
N GLU A 66 -3.44 2.58 -3.99
CA GLU A 66 -2.43 1.65 -3.49
C GLU A 66 -2.97 0.97 -2.25
N LEU A 67 -3.09 -0.37 -2.32
CA LEU A 67 -3.60 -1.19 -1.24
C LEU A 67 -2.43 -1.76 -0.43
N GLN A 68 -2.52 -1.70 0.89
CA GLN A 68 -1.56 -2.28 1.82
C GLN A 68 -2.29 -3.17 2.82
N LEU A 69 -1.89 -4.44 2.91
CA LEU A 69 -2.41 -5.33 3.94
C LEU A 69 -2.13 -4.77 5.35
N HIS A 70 -0.90 -4.30 5.57
CA HIS A 70 -0.51 -3.50 6.73
C HIS A 70 0.25 -2.27 6.29
N TYR A 71 0.08 -1.17 7.02
CA TYR A 71 0.80 0.07 6.73
C TYR A 71 2.33 -0.11 6.75
N SER A 72 3.01 0.49 5.76
CA SER A 72 4.46 0.58 5.68
C SER A 72 4.94 2.03 5.84
N SER A 73 5.93 2.27 6.70
CA SER A 73 6.52 3.61 6.87
C SER A 73 7.21 4.16 5.63
N ARG A 74 7.41 3.34 4.59
CA ARG A 74 7.94 3.77 3.28
C ARG A 74 6.87 4.38 2.37
N MET A 75 5.58 4.24 2.72
CA MET A 75 4.48 4.67 1.87
C MET A 75 4.49 6.16 1.51
N PRO A 76 4.77 7.12 2.41
CA PRO A 76 4.79 8.53 2.04
C PRO A 76 5.71 8.82 0.83
N ARG A 77 6.94 8.30 0.88
CA ARG A 77 7.91 8.45 -0.21
C ARG A 77 7.48 7.72 -1.49
N ARG A 78 6.88 6.53 -1.38
CA ARG A 78 6.37 5.78 -2.53
C ARG A 78 5.20 6.51 -3.19
N MET A 79 4.23 7.00 -2.43
CA MET A 79 3.09 7.77 -2.94
C MET A 79 3.55 9.03 -3.70
N THR A 80 4.61 9.69 -3.23
CA THR A 80 5.25 10.81 -3.94
C THR A 80 5.76 10.40 -5.31
N ALA A 81 6.55 9.32 -5.39
CA ALA A 81 7.08 8.82 -6.65
C ALA A 81 5.95 8.37 -7.59
N TYR A 82 4.95 7.66 -7.07
CA TYR A 82 3.85 7.14 -7.86
C TYR A 82 3.01 8.25 -8.48
N ALA A 83 2.58 9.21 -7.68
CA ALA A 83 1.77 10.32 -8.16
C ALA A 83 2.55 11.15 -9.19
N ALA A 84 3.83 11.44 -8.94
CA ALA A 84 4.68 12.19 -9.86
C ALA A 84 4.83 11.48 -11.22
N LEU A 85 5.13 10.18 -11.22
CA LEU A 85 5.28 9.39 -12.44
C LEU A 85 3.98 9.34 -13.27
N ARG A 86 2.82 9.25 -12.61
CA ARG A 86 1.53 9.22 -13.32
C ARG A 86 1.17 10.59 -13.88
N ARG A 87 1.44 11.69 -13.15
CA ARG A 87 1.29 13.04 -13.70
C ARG A 87 2.13 13.23 -14.96
N GLU A 88 3.41 12.86 -14.89
CA GLU A 88 4.33 13.01 -16.03
C GLU A 88 3.89 12.15 -17.23
N ARG A 89 3.55 10.88 -16.99
CA ARG A 89 3.17 9.96 -18.06
C ARG A 89 1.87 10.33 -18.77
N TYR A 90 0.86 10.77 -18.03
CA TYR A 90 -0.49 10.96 -18.56
C TYR A 90 -0.88 12.42 -18.74
N ASN A 91 -0.11 13.36 -18.21
CA ASN A 91 -0.42 14.80 -18.22
C ASN A 91 -1.84 15.10 -17.69
N LEU A 92 -2.21 14.45 -16.58
CA LEU A 92 -3.49 14.62 -15.89
C LEU A 92 -3.29 14.85 -14.39
N PRO A 93 -4.20 15.55 -13.71
CA PRO A 93 -4.24 15.57 -12.25
C PRO A 93 -4.33 14.14 -11.69
N VAL A 94 -3.65 13.90 -10.58
CA VAL A 94 -3.65 12.60 -9.88
C VAL A 94 -4.16 12.82 -8.47
N PHE A 95 -5.17 12.05 -8.09
CA PHE A 95 -5.68 11.91 -6.74
C PHE A 95 -5.18 10.58 -6.15
N PRO A 96 -4.10 10.61 -5.34
CA PRO A 96 -3.55 9.42 -4.71
C PRO A 96 -4.35 9.02 -3.47
N SER A 97 -4.65 7.73 -3.34
CA SER A 97 -5.26 7.10 -2.17
C SER A 97 -4.40 5.93 -1.67
N LEU A 98 -4.20 5.88 -0.36
CA LEU A 98 -3.57 4.78 0.34
C LEU A 98 -4.63 4.05 1.17
N ILE A 99 -4.91 2.80 0.82
CA ILE A 99 -5.92 1.96 1.48
C ILE A 99 -5.20 0.94 2.36
N ASN A 100 -5.34 1.05 3.67
CA ASN A 100 -4.80 0.09 4.63
C ASN A 100 -5.90 -0.88 5.06
N ILE A 101 -5.66 -2.18 4.92
CA ILE A 101 -6.67 -3.21 5.16
C ILE A 101 -6.75 -3.58 6.64
N LEU A 102 -5.61 -3.90 7.27
CA LEU A 102 -5.55 -4.31 8.68
C LEU A 102 -4.88 -3.24 9.55
N PRO A 103 -5.34 -3.07 10.80
CA PRO A 103 -4.74 -2.11 11.72
C PRO A 103 -3.28 -2.46 12.01
N PRO A 104 -2.41 -1.45 12.24
CA PRO A 104 -1.05 -1.70 12.67
C PRO A 104 -1.02 -2.33 14.07
N LYS A 105 -0.04 -3.21 14.33
CA LYS A 105 0.17 -3.84 15.67
C LYS A 105 0.40 -2.81 16.80
N SER A 106 0.76 -1.58 16.46
CA SER A 106 0.94 -0.47 17.41
C SER A 106 0.08 0.71 16.98
N ALA A 107 -0.53 1.41 17.95
CA ALA A 107 -1.25 2.66 17.72
C ALA A 107 -0.30 3.77 17.25
N LYS A 108 0.01 3.78 15.95
CA LYS A 108 0.75 4.85 15.28
C LYS A 108 -0.21 5.54 14.32
N SER A 109 -0.22 6.86 14.39
CA SER A 109 -0.90 7.68 13.38
C SER A 109 -0.32 7.35 12.00
N ILE A 110 -1.19 7.02 11.05
CA ILE A 110 -0.80 6.79 9.67
C ILE A 110 -0.79 8.15 8.97
N PRO A 111 0.35 8.60 8.43
CA PRO A 111 0.44 9.88 7.75
C PRO A 111 -0.38 9.87 6.46
N ASP A 112 -0.90 11.03 6.10
CA ASP A 112 -1.64 11.35 4.87
C ASP A 112 -0.80 12.18 3.88
N HIS A 113 0.47 12.40 4.19
CA HIS A 113 1.37 13.13 3.31
C HIS A 113 2.83 12.71 3.49
N TYR A 114 3.61 12.98 2.45
CA TYR A 114 5.06 13.09 2.52
C TYR A 114 5.46 14.56 2.63
N GLU A 115 6.43 14.85 3.47
CA GLU A 115 7.06 16.16 3.56
C GLU A 115 8.56 16.00 3.80
N SER A 116 9.35 16.77 3.06
CA SER A 116 10.79 16.90 3.32
C SER A 116 11.27 18.29 2.92
N SER A 117 12.22 18.83 3.69
CA SER A 117 12.96 20.03 3.33
C SER A 117 14.44 19.70 3.17
N PHE A 118 15.06 20.21 2.11
CA PHE A 118 16.49 20.09 1.88
C PHE A 118 17.01 21.35 1.19
N LEU A 119 17.99 22.02 1.78
CA LEU A 119 18.59 23.26 1.26
C LEU A 119 17.55 24.34 0.89
N GLY A 120 16.53 24.52 1.72
CA GLY A 120 15.46 25.51 1.48
C GLY A 120 14.42 25.08 0.44
N LEU A 121 14.61 23.95 -0.23
CA LEU A 121 13.63 23.34 -1.12
C LEU A 121 12.67 22.48 -0.30
N VAL A 122 11.38 22.54 -0.63
CA VAL A 122 10.34 21.73 0.03
C VAL A 122 9.72 20.80 -1.00
N ALA A 123 9.65 19.53 -0.65
CA ALA A 123 8.87 18.52 -1.38
C ALA A 123 7.71 18.09 -0.50
N ARG A 124 6.49 18.22 -1.03
CA ARG A 124 5.25 17.78 -0.38
C ARG A 124 4.39 16.98 -1.34
N GLN A 125 3.85 15.87 -0.86
CA GLN A 125 2.82 15.10 -1.55
C GLN A 125 1.75 14.70 -0.55
N ASP A 126 0.57 15.28 -0.68
CA ASP A 126 -0.63 14.83 0.04
C ASP A 126 -1.28 13.64 -0.66
N TYR A 127 -1.93 12.77 0.10
CA TYR A 127 -2.71 11.64 -0.38
C TYR A 127 -3.84 11.29 0.60
N LYS A 128 -4.90 10.68 0.09
CA LYS A 128 -6.03 10.27 0.93
C LYS A 128 -5.72 8.93 1.59
N THR A 129 -5.58 8.92 2.91
CA THR A 129 -5.52 7.66 3.68
C THR A 129 -6.94 7.14 3.95
N ILE A 130 -7.17 5.86 3.69
CA ILE A 130 -8.38 5.12 4.00
C ILE A 130 -7.98 3.89 4.82
N ASN A 131 -8.40 3.83 6.07
CA ASN A 131 -8.18 2.69 6.94
C ASN A 131 -9.46 1.86 6.99
N LEU A 132 -9.44 0.64 6.47
CA LEU A 132 -10.65 -0.16 6.33
C LEU A 132 -11.29 -0.51 7.68
N TRP A 133 -10.50 -0.70 8.73
CA TRP A 133 -11.00 -0.91 10.11
C TRP A 133 -11.70 0.31 10.73
N GLU A 134 -11.66 1.48 10.08
CA GLU A 134 -12.40 2.68 10.50
C GLU A 134 -13.70 2.87 9.69
N VAL A 135 -13.85 2.17 8.56
CA VAL A 135 -15.04 2.21 7.72
C VAL A 135 -16.11 1.31 8.32
N GLU A 136 -17.32 1.83 8.53
CA GLU A 136 -18.44 1.06 9.05
C GLU A 136 -18.91 0.00 8.05
N ALA A 137 -19.01 -1.26 8.49
CA ALA A 137 -19.54 -2.34 7.67
C ALA A 137 -20.97 -2.05 7.16
N GLU A 138 -21.83 -1.43 7.99
CA GLU A 138 -23.20 -1.11 7.59
C GLU A 138 -23.26 -0.09 6.44
N LYS A 139 -22.23 0.76 6.29
CA LYS A 139 -22.12 1.68 5.16
C LYS A 139 -22.06 0.92 3.83
N VAL A 140 -21.32 -0.19 3.79
CA VAL A 140 -21.17 -1.02 2.58
C VAL A 140 -22.52 -1.53 2.10
N PHE A 141 -23.33 -2.05 3.01
CA PHE A 141 -24.64 -2.59 2.65
C PHE A 141 -25.64 -1.49 2.29
N ARG A 142 -25.68 -0.40 3.06
CA ARG A 142 -26.64 0.70 2.87
C ARG A 142 -26.42 1.45 1.55
N GLU A 143 -25.16 1.67 1.19
CA GLU A 143 -24.77 2.41 -0.02
C GLU A 143 -24.55 1.51 -1.24
N GLY A 144 -24.65 0.18 -1.07
CA GLY A 144 -24.45 -0.78 -2.17
C GLY A 144 -23.00 -0.79 -2.70
N LEU A 145 -22.01 -0.64 -1.81
CA LEU A 145 -20.58 -0.60 -2.19
C LEU A 145 -20.05 -2.03 -2.41
N SER A 146 -20.55 -2.70 -3.44
CA SER A 146 -20.31 -4.12 -3.68
C SER A 146 -18.83 -4.51 -3.77
N GLY A 147 -17.98 -3.64 -4.32
CA GLY A 147 -16.53 -3.83 -4.35
C GLY A 147 -15.83 -3.87 -2.98
N LEU A 148 -16.51 -3.48 -1.89
CA LEU A 148 -16.01 -3.58 -0.53
C LEU A 148 -16.48 -4.85 0.21
N LEU A 149 -17.39 -5.64 -0.38
CA LEU A 149 -17.92 -6.86 0.26
C LEU A 149 -16.82 -7.82 0.74
N PRO A 150 -15.76 -8.11 -0.04
CA PRO A 150 -14.69 -8.99 0.43
C PRO A 150 -13.98 -8.47 1.68
N PHE A 151 -13.97 -7.16 1.91
CA PHE A 151 -13.28 -6.56 3.06
C PHE A 151 -14.17 -6.43 4.30
N VAL A 152 -15.48 -6.71 4.20
CA VAL A 152 -16.43 -6.57 5.32
C VAL A 152 -15.93 -7.14 6.64
N PRO A 153 -15.32 -8.35 6.70
CA PRO A 153 -14.91 -8.92 7.98
C PRO A 153 -13.91 -8.06 8.76
N VAL A 154 -13.10 -7.25 8.07
CA VAL A 154 -12.06 -6.38 8.67
C VAL A 154 -12.50 -4.91 8.79
N LEU A 155 -13.74 -4.60 8.41
CA LEU A 155 -14.35 -3.28 8.62
C LEU A 155 -14.77 -3.08 10.08
N LYS A 156 -15.01 -1.83 10.44
CA LYS A 156 -15.57 -1.49 11.76
C LYS A 156 -16.94 -2.17 11.93
N ASP A 157 -17.10 -2.91 13.03
CA ASP A 157 -18.29 -3.69 13.36
C ASP A 157 -18.64 -4.80 12.33
N GLY A 158 -17.68 -5.18 11.48
CA GLY A 158 -17.87 -6.16 10.40
C GLY A 158 -17.56 -7.62 10.75
N GLY A 159 -16.80 -7.86 11.83
CA GLY A 159 -16.27 -9.18 12.18
C GLY A 159 -17.21 -10.11 12.94
N SER A 160 -18.52 -9.83 13.00
CA SER A 160 -19.48 -10.75 13.63
C SER A 160 -19.99 -11.79 12.63
N GLU A 161 -20.32 -12.99 13.11
CA GLU A 161 -20.87 -14.08 12.29
C GLU A 161 -22.02 -13.61 11.39
N ALA A 162 -23.01 -12.92 11.97
CA ALA A 162 -24.19 -12.46 11.24
C ALA A 162 -23.83 -11.47 10.12
N VAL A 163 -22.86 -10.58 10.34
CA VAL A 163 -22.43 -9.59 9.35
C VAL A 163 -21.62 -10.25 8.23
N VAL A 164 -20.75 -11.19 8.57
CA VAL A 164 -19.97 -11.96 7.58
C VAL A 164 -20.90 -12.84 6.73
N GLN A 165 -21.88 -13.53 7.33
CA GLN A 165 -22.90 -14.29 6.60
C GLN A 165 -23.70 -13.41 5.63
N ARG A 166 -24.11 -12.22 6.06
CA ARG A 166 -24.77 -11.24 5.18
C ARG A 166 -23.87 -10.86 4.01
N ALA A 167 -22.59 -10.55 4.27
CA ALA A 167 -21.64 -10.18 3.22
C ALA A 167 -21.44 -11.29 2.17
N VAL A 168 -21.32 -12.56 2.60
CA VAL A 168 -21.26 -13.72 1.70
C VAL A 168 -22.52 -13.85 0.86
N GLN A 169 -23.69 -13.68 1.47
CA GLN A 169 -24.98 -13.73 0.75
C GLN A 169 -25.10 -12.63 -0.30
N GLU A 170 -24.71 -11.39 0.02
CA GLU A 170 -24.71 -10.28 -0.96
C GLU A 170 -23.68 -10.52 -2.07
N LEU A 171 -22.49 -11.03 -1.74
CA LEU A 171 -21.43 -11.30 -2.70
C LEU A 171 -21.84 -12.38 -3.73
N ARG A 172 -22.52 -13.44 -3.28
CA ARG A 172 -23.06 -14.51 -4.16
C ARG A 172 -24.23 -14.06 -5.04
N ARG A 173 -24.90 -12.95 -4.72
CA ARG A 173 -25.99 -12.42 -5.56
C ARG A 173 -25.46 -11.74 -6.82
N ASP A 174 -24.18 -11.36 -6.83
CA ASP A 174 -23.53 -10.73 -7.96
C ASP A 174 -22.57 -11.73 -8.63
N PRO A 175 -22.91 -12.27 -9.82
CA PRO A 175 -22.06 -13.23 -10.53
C PRO A 175 -20.67 -12.70 -10.87
N GLN A 176 -20.46 -11.39 -10.89
CA GLN A 176 -19.14 -10.78 -11.11
C GLN A 176 -18.30 -10.74 -9.84
N LEU A 177 -18.93 -10.87 -8.67
CA LEU A 177 -18.25 -10.77 -7.38
C LEU A 177 -18.13 -12.10 -6.65
N GLU A 178 -18.90 -13.11 -7.05
CA GLU A 178 -18.87 -14.46 -6.46
C GLU A 178 -17.45 -15.04 -6.41
N GLU A 179 -16.62 -14.78 -7.42
CA GLU A 179 -15.21 -15.24 -7.47
C GLU A 179 -14.31 -14.68 -6.36
N PHE A 180 -14.73 -13.60 -5.67
CA PHE A 180 -14.00 -12.98 -4.56
C PHE A 180 -14.43 -13.51 -3.19
N GLU A 181 -15.29 -14.51 -3.12
CA GLU A 181 -15.63 -15.18 -1.86
C GLU A 181 -14.39 -15.72 -1.11
N PRO A 182 -13.38 -16.34 -1.77
CA PRO A 182 -12.15 -16.76 -1.10
C PRO A 182 -11.40 -15.59 -0.43
N LEU A 183 -11.43 -14.40 -1.03
CA LEU A 183 -10.83 -13.20 -0.46
C LEU A 183 -11.59 -12.73 0.78
N LEU A 184 -12.93 -12.78 0.76
CA LEU A 184 -13.76 -12.51 1.92
C LEU A 184 -13.42 -13.46 3.07
N ALA A 185 -13.34 -14.75 2.77
CA ALA A 185 -13.04 -15.77 3.76
C ALA A 185 -11.64 -15.64 4.36
N PHE A 186 -10.64 -15.28 3.54
CA PHE A 186 -9.32 -14.93 4.04
C PHE A 186 -9.37 -13.82 5.07
N PHE A 187 -10.13 -12.75 4.79
CA PHE A 187 -10.29 -11.65 5.75
C PHE A 187 -11.10 -12.06 6.98
N ALA A 188 -12.11 -12.92 6.82
CA ALA A 188 -12.85 -13.48 7.95
C ALA A 188 -11.95 -14.29 8.88
N GLY A 189 -10.93 -14.98 8.36
CA GLY A 189 -9.96 -15.73 9.16
C GLY A 189 -9.10 -14.87 10.10
N PHE A 190 -9.04 -13.55 9.93
CA PHE A 190 -8.37 -12.66 10.90
C PHE A 190 -9.24 -12.29 12.10
N VAL A 191 -10.56 -12.53 12.04
CA VAL A 191 -11.53 -12.04 13.03
C VAL A 191 -12.45 -13.14 13.58
N LEU A 192 -12.61 -14.25 12.87
CA LEU A 192 -13.44 -15.40 13.24
C LEU A 192 -12.58 -16.68 13.33
N GLU A 193 -13.04 -17.62 14.16
CA GLU A 193 -12.43 -18.95 14.28
C GLU A 193 -12.62 -19.77 12.99
N LEU A 194 -11.59 -20.55 12.62
CA LEU A 194 -11.57 -21.30 11.37
C LEU A 194 -12.79 -22.23 11.16
N PRO A 195 -13.29 -23.00 12.17
CA PRO A 195 -14.48 -23.83 11.98
C PRO A 195 -15.73 -23.03 11.61
N LEU A 196 -15.86 -21.83 12.19
CA LEU A 196 -16.98 -20.94 11.90
C LEU A 196 -16.87 -20.35 10.50
N VAL A 197 -15.67 -19.94 10.08
CA VAL A 197 -15.44 -19.48 8.69
C VAL A 197 -15.80 -20.60 7.69
N GLN A 198 -15.38 -21.84 7.95
CA GLN A 198 -15.72 -23.00 7.12
C GLN A 198 -17.23 -23.22 7.02
N GLU A 199 -17.96 -23.10 8.13
CA GLU A 199 -19.41 -23.23 8.18
C GLU A 199 -20.11 -22.13 7.36
N ILE A 200 -19.73 -20.86 7.57
CA ILE A 200 -20.31 -19.71 6.87
C ILE A 200 -20.13 -19.85 5.36
N MET A 201 -18.91 -20.20 4.93
CA MET A 201 -18.60 -20.33 3.51
C MET A 201 -19.19 -21.60 2.90
N ARG A 202 -19.62 -22.59 3.71
CA ARG A 202 -20.08 -23.90 3.25
C ARG A 202 -19.09 -24.57 2.31
N TRP A 203 -17.80 -24.41 2.62
CA TRP A 203 -16.72 -24.78 1.70
C TRP A 203 -16.72 -26.26 1.35
N ASP A 204 -16.67 -26.53 0.05
CA ASP A 204 -15.97 -27.70 -0.47
C ASP A 204 -14.51 -27.30 -0.69
N MET A 205 -13.58 -27.96 0.02
CA MET A 205 -12.13 -27.67 -0.03
C MET A 205 -11.51 -27.85 -1.42
N THR A 206 -12.21 -28.47 -2.37
CA THR A 206 -11.75 -28.65 -3.76
C THR A 206 -11.77 -27.34 -4.54
N VAL A 207 -12.85 -26.55 -4.48
CA VAL A 207 -13.02 -25.29 -5.23
C VAL A 207 -12.06 -24.20 -4.76
N LEU A 208 -11.75 -24.17 -3.45
CA LEU A 208 -10.82 -23.20 -2.87
C LEU A 208 -9.38 -23.39 -3.39
N ARG A 209 -8.92 -24.64 -3.52
CA ARG A 209 -7.57 -24.95 -4.03
C ARG A 209 -7.37 -24.56 -5.49
N GLU A 210 -8.47 -24.44 -6.23
CA GLU A 210 -8.47 -24.00 -7.63
C GLU A 210 -8.56 -22.48 -7.77
N SER A 211 -8.80 -21.74 -6.67
CA SER A 211 -8.87 -20.28 -6.70
C SER A 211 -7.47 -19.68 -6.87
N PRO A 212 -7.27 -18.77 -7.85
CA PRO A 212 -6.02 -18.01 -7.99
C PRO A 212 -5.61 -17.24 -6.72
N TRP A 213 -6.61 -16.84 -5.91
CA TRP A 213 -6.38 -16.14 -4.65
C TRP A 213 -5.83 -17.05 -3.55
N TYR A 214 -6.18 -18.34 -3.55
CA TYR A 214 -5.77 -19.28 -2.49
C TYR A 214 -4.27 -19.50 -2.46
N GLU A 215 -3.63 -19.69 -3.62
CA GLU A 215 -2.17 -19.83 -3.70
C GLU A 215 -1.44 -18.56 -3.24
N GLN A 216 -1.97 -17.38 -3.62
CA GLN A 216 -1.39 -16.10 -3.22
C GLN A 216 -1.53 -15.86 -1.70
N ILE A 217 -2.69 -16.19 -1.13
CA ILE A 217 -2.96 -16.18 0.31
C ILE A 217 -2.05 -17.16 1.05
N LEU A 218 -1.85 -18.38 0.52
CA LEU A 218 -1.00 -19.40 1.12
C LEU A 218 0.47 -18.95 1.12
N GLN A 219 0.96 -18.42 0.00
CA GLN A 219 2.33 -17.90 -0.13
C GLN A 219 2.58 -16.71 0.79
N GLU A 220 1.64 -15.76 0.89
CA GLU A 220 1.74 -14.64 1.83
C GLU A 220 1.69 -15.11 3.28
N GLY A 221 0.85 -16.10 3.59
CA GLY A 221 0.76 -16.75 4.90
C GLY A 221 2.06 -17.46 5.30
N GLU A 222 2.66 -18.22 4.38
CA GLU A 222 3.95 -18.90 4.57
C GLU A 222 5.10 -17.90 4.76
N GLN A 223 5.19 -16.88 3.91
CA GLN A 223 6.21 -15.84 4.04
C GLN A 223 6.11 -15.09 5.37
N LYS A 224 4.89 -14.82 5.85
CA LYS A 224 4.65 -14.25 7.18
C LYS A 224 5.03 -15.21 8.30
N GLY A 225 4.65 -16.49 8.21
CA GLY A 225 5.03 -17.50 9.20
C GLY A 225 6.54 -17.65 9.35
N ILE A 226 7.27 -17.57 8.22
CA ILE A 226 8.74 -17.56 8.22
C ILE A 226 9.28 -16.28 8.87
N GLN A 227 8.75 -15.10 8.51
CA GLN A 227 9.21 -13.83 9.11
C GLN A 227 8.90 -13.75 10.62
N GLU A 228 7.74 -14.20 11.06
CA GLU A 228 7.35 -14.21 12.47
C GLU A 228 8.11 -15.29 13.25
N GLY A 229 8.38 -16.46 12.67
CA GLY A 229 9.24 -17.49 13.26
C GLY A 229 10.70 -17.04 13.43
N LEU A 230 11.23 -16.26 12.47
CA LEU A 230 12.57 -15.66 12.57
C LEU A 230 12.63 -14.56 13.63
N GLN A 231 11.55 -13.81 13.86
CA GLN A 231 11.47 -12.79 14.92
C GLN A 231 11.22 -13.39 16.30
N ALA A 232 10.46 -14.49 16.40
CA ALA A 232 10.21 -15.21 17.65
C ALA A 232 11.41 -16.07 18.10
N GLY A 233 12.29 -16.44 17.18
CA GLY A 233 13.51 -17.22 17.44
C GLY A 233 14.75 -16.41 17.84
N ASP A 234 14.69 -15.08 18.01
CA ASP A 234 15.85 -14.29 18.48
C ASP A 234 16.07 -14.52 20.00
N PRO A 235 17.16 -15.18 20.44
CA PRO A 235 17.39 -15.51 21.85
C PRO A 235 17.76 -14.30 22.72
N ARG A 236 17.65 -13.06 22.22
CA ARG A 236 18.09 -11.84 22.93
C ARG A 236 16.99 -11.09 23.69
N ARG A 237 15.90 -11.76 24.02
CA ARG A 237 14.99 -11.31 25.10
C ARG A 237 15.14 -12.27 26.28
N ASP A 238 16.19 -12.06 27.07
CA ASP A 238 16.24 -12.53 28.45
C ASP A 238 15.31 -11.64 29.30
N PRO A 239 14.26 -12.18 29.94
CA PRO A 239 13.48 -11.47 30.94
C PRO A 239 13.90 -11.96 32.32
N THR A 240 15.05 -11.53 32.83
CA THR A 240 15.36 -11.65 34.26
C THR A 240 15.94 -10.36 34.81
N GLY A 241 15.05 -9.49 35.28
CA GLY A 241 15.36 -8.63 36.42
C GLY A 241 14.74 -9.25 37.67
N CYS A 242 15.55 -9.71 38.62
CA CYS A 242 15.38 -9.50 40.07
C CYS A 242 16.40 -10.34 40.89
N CYS A 243 17.08 -9.64 41.82
CA CYS A 243 17.60 -10.14 43.11
C CYS A 243 18.84 -11.07 43.06
N GLU A 244 19.93 -10.94 43.83
CA GLU A 244 20.15 -10.33 45.14
C GLU A 244 21.67 -10.28 45.50
N TYR A 245 22.04 -9.32 46.35
CA TYR A 245 23.20 -9.22 47.30
C TYR A 245 24.62 -9.70 46.92
N ALA A 246 25.55 -8.72 46.82
CA ALA A 246 26.65 -8.49 47.78
C ALA A 246 27.24 -7.09 47.59
#